data_AF-A0A7Y8U3D4-F1
#
_entry.id   AF-A0A7Y8U3D4-F1
#
_cell.length_a   1.000
_cell.length_b   1.000
_cell.length_c   1.000
_cell.angle_alpha   90.00
_cell.angle_beta   90.00
_cell.angle_gamma   90.00
#
_symmetry.space_group_name_H-M   'P 1'
#
loop_
_entity.id
_entity.type
_entity.pdbx_description
1 polymer ?
#
loop_
_entity_poly.entity_id
_entity_poly.type
_entity_poly.pdbx_seq_one_letter_code
_entity_poly.pdbx_strand_id
1 'polypeptide(L)'
;MELQGICHKMHAGLKDLSVTDQHIHKANVEYKLILDRSDIELPFSVGQEIELEWTGKIYCVSCGSKTPKSYSQGHCFKCFKTKASCDMCIMKPETCHYHLGTCREDSFAHDVCFQPHIVYLANSSALKVGITRLGQMPTRWLDQGATQALPIMKVGSRRLSGQLEIMFGTQVADKTDWRKLLKGEADPIDLIGIREQLLEEFAPKIQIIRDEFSQKLEFNEGIEVLENEKPRQFIYPVEQYPEKVKSHNLDKTPIVRGKLHGIKGQYLIMDTGVINIRKYTGYELKVHAE
;
A
#
# COMPACT_ATOMS: atom_id res chain seq x y z
N MET A 1 6.99 -1.07 27.99
CA MET A 1 8.21 -1.22 27.16
C MET A 1 8.50 0.10 26.47
N GLU A 2 9.76 0.54 26.39
CA GLU A 2 10.16 1.79 25.71
C GLU A 2 11.17 1.46 24.59
N LEU A 3 10.92 1.99 23.41
CA LEU A 3 11.77 1.83 22.22
C LEU A 3 11.96 3.17 21.54
N GLN A 4 13.13 3.39 20.94
CA GLN A 4 13.42 4.59 20.17
C GLN A 4 14.10 4.22 18.87
N GLY A 5 13.70 4.85 17.76
CA GLY A 5 14.38 4.68 16.47
C GLY A 5 13.69 5.39 15.32
N ILE A 6 14.28 5.30 14.13
CA ILE A 6 13.75 5.87 12.89
C ILE A 6 12.54 5.05 12.43
N CYS A 7 11.37 5.67 12.44
CA CYS A 7 10.11 5.07 12.03
C CYS A 7 10.09 4.72 10.53
N HIS A 8 9.55 3.56 10.21
CA HIS A 8 9.18 3.15 8.87
C HIS A 8 7.68 2.80 8.81
N LYS A 9 7.14 2.57 7.60
CA LYS A 9 5.80 2.01 7.48
C LYS A 9 5.72 0.69 8.26
N MET A 10 4.55 0.39 8.83
CA MET A 10 4.32 -0.89 9.48
C MET A 10 4.42 -2.00 8.44
N HIS A 11 4.95 -3.16 8.84
CA HIS A 11 4.91 -4.35 8.03
C HIS A 11 3.59 -5.09 8.32
N ALA A 12 2.79 -5.30 7.28
CA ALA A 12 1.55 -6.06 7.35
C ALA A 12 1.74 -7.46 6.73
N GLY A 13 1.33 -8.49 7.47
CA GLY A 13 1.41 -9.90 7.09
C GLY A 13 0.09 -10.64 7.34
N LEU A 14 0.10 -11.94 7.09
CA LEU A 14 -1.02 -12.84 7.38
C LEU A 14 -0.61 -13.83 8.47
N LYS A 15 -1.51 -14.11 9.41
CA LYS A 15 -1.33 -15.22 10.36
C LYS A 15 -1.54 -16.56 9.65
N ASP A 16 -0.83 -17.60 10.09
CA ASP A 16 -0.86 -18.95 9.49
C ASP A 16 -2.22 -19.66 9.54
N LEU A 17 -3.22 -19.10 10.22
CA LEU A 17 -4.58 -19.61 10.29
C LEU A 17 -5.42 -18.99 9.16
N SER A 18 -5.25 -19.53 7.95
CA SER A 18 -6.16 -19.25 6.83
C SER A 18 -7.29 -20.26 6.81
N VAL A 19 -8.53 -19.78 6.91
CA VAL A 19 -9.70 -20.62 6.64
C VAL A 19 -9.90 -20.59 5.13
N THR A 20 -9.68 -21.73 4.50
CA THR A 20 -9.90 -21.91 3.06
C THR A 20 -11.34 -22.39 2.88
N ASP A 21 -12.20 -21.51 2.39
CA ASP A 21 -13.47 -21.91 1.78
C ASP A 21 -13.20 -22.37 0.34
N GLN A 22 -14.06 -23.22 -0.24
CA GLN A 22 -13.94 -23.70 -1.62
C GLN A 22 -13.81 -22.54 -2.63
N HIS A 23 -14.34 -21.35 -2.32
CA HIS A 23 -14.33 -20.19 -3.21
C HIS A 23 -13.56 -18.95 -2.70
N ILE A 24 -13.21 -18.89 -1.40
CA ILE A 24 -12.63 -17.69 -0.77
C ILE A 24 -11.48 -18.06 0.17
N HIS A 25 -10.37 -17.33 0.10
CA HIS A 25 -9.26 -17.47 1.05
C HIS A 25 -9.37 -16.39 2.12
N LYS A 26 -9.75 -16.75 3.35
CA LYS A 26 -9.89 -15.80 4.46
C LYS A 26 -8.69 -15.91 5.40
N ALA A 27 -8.04 -14.78 5.71
CA ALA A 27 -6.88 -14.75 6.59
C ALA A 27 -6.93 -13.57 7.57
N ASN A 28 -6.43 -13.81 8.79
CA ASN A 28 -6.24 -12.76 9.78
C ASN A 28 -4.96 -11.98 9.48
N VAL A 29 -5.04 -10.66 9.56
CA VAL A 29 -3.90 -9.76 9.33
C VAL A 29 -3.14 -9.55 10.63
N GLU A 30 -1.82 -9.50 10.52
CA GLU A 30 -0.92 -9.10 11.60
C GLU A 30 -0.05 -7.91 11.19
N TYR A 31 0.42 -7.17 12.18
CA TYR A 31 1.20 -5.97 12.00
C TYR A 31 2.44 -5.98 12.88
N LYS A 32 3.54 -5.49 12.32
CA LYS A 32 4.78 -5.19 13.04
C LYS A 32 5.13 -3.72 12.81
N LEU A 33 5.45 -2.99 13.87
CA LEU A 33 6.02 -1.64 13.74
C LEU A 33 7.53 -1.77 13.53
N ILE A 34 8.07 -0.94 12.64
CA ILE A 34 9.46 -1.03 12.18
C ILE A 34 10.20 0.25 12.62
N LEU A 35 11.23 0.10 13.45
CA LEU A 35 12.15 1.16 13.84
C LEU A 35 13.58 0.78 13.45
N ASP A 36 14.36 1.73 12.94
CA ASP A 36 15.77 1.54 12.52
C ASP A 36 15.99 0.33 11.60
N ARG A 37 15.00 0.03 10.75
CA ARG A 37 14.97 -1.12 9.83
C ARG A 37 15.08 -2.49 10.50
N SER A 38 14.92 -2.54 11.82
CA SER A 38 14.79 -3.78 12.57
C SER A 38 13.30 -4.09 12.72
N ASP A 39 12.93 -5.34 12.43
CA ASP A 39 11.62 -5.87 12.78
C ASP A 39 11.59 -5.99 14.30
N ILE A 40 11.17 -4.92 14.97
CA ILE A 40 10.88 -5.01 16.38
C ILE A 40 9.54 -5.73 16.45
N GLU A 41 9.53 -6.91 17.07
CA GLU A 41 8.29 -7.53 17.52
C GLU A 41 7.67 -6.58 18.54
N LEU A 42 6.89 -5.66 18.01
CA LEU A 42 6.13 -4.70 18.77
C LEU A 42 4.78 -5.37 19.03
N PRO A 43 4.51 -5.81 20.28
CA PRO A 43 3.33 -6.55 20.59
C PRO A 43 2.20 -5.54 20.79
N PHE A 44 1.89 -4.72 19.78
CA PHE A 44 0.68 -3.90 19.81
C PHE A 44 -0.50 -4.85 19.84
N SER A 45 -0.93 -5.16 21.06
CA SER A 45 -2.14 -5.91 21.32
C SER A 45 -3.27 -4.90 21.41
N VAL A 46 -4.37 -5.22 20.76
CA VAL A 46 -5.57 -4.39 20.90
C VAL A 46 -5.96 -4.36 22.38
N GLY A 47 -6.35 -3.18 22.86
CA GLY A 47 -6.66 -2.91 24.26
C GLY A 47 -5.53 -2.29 25.09
N GLN A 48 -4.29 -2.26 24.59
CA GLN A 48 -3.15 -1.68 25.31
C GLN A 48 -3.09 -0.15 25.21
N GLU A 49 -2.45 0.49 26.20
CA GLU A 49 -2.09 1.91 26.08
C GLU A 49 -0.81 2.06 25.28
N ILE A 50 -0.83 2.96 24.30
CA ILE A 50 0.33 3.30 23.49
C ILE A 50 0.61 4.80 23.53
N GLU A 51 1.89 5.15 23.50
CA GLU A 51 2.37 6.52 23.37
C GLU A 51 3.41 6.59 22.25
N LEU A 52 3.26 7.60 21.39
CA LEU A 52 4.19 7.95 20.33
C LEU A 52 4.69 9.37 20.55
N GLU A 53 5.99 9.53 20.76
CA GLU A 53 6.66 10.82 20.87
C GLU A 53 7.61 11.05 19.69
N TRP A 54 7.47 12.17 18.98
CA TRP A 54 8.45 12.62 18.01
C TRP A 54 9.57 13.40 18.69
N THR A 55 10.82 12.96 18.53
CA THR A 55 12.00 13.58 19.16
C THR A 55 12.44 14.91 18.53
N GLY A 56 11.73 15.37 17.49
CA GLY A 56 12.11 16.53 16.69
C GLY A 56 13.14 16.23 15.58
N LYS A 57 13.63 14.98 15.47
CA LYS A 57 14.58 14.58 14.41
C LYS A 57 13.89 13.84 13.27
N ILE A 58 14.37 14.08 12.04
CA ILE A 58 13.94 13.38 10.83
C ILE A 58 15.20 13.00 10.05
N TYR A 59 15.22 11.78 9.54
CA TYR A 59 16.31 11.19 8.79
C TYR A 59 15.80 10.66 7.45
N CYS A 60 16.61 10.86 6.40
CA CYS A 60 16.27 10.35 5.08
C CYS A 60 16.37 8.82 5.06
N VAL A 61 15.29 8.14 4.72
CA VAL A 61 15.27 6.67 4.62
C VAL A 61 16.12 6.12 3.46
N SER A 62 16.48 6.97 2.49
CA SER A 62 17.34 6.61 1.37
C SER A 62 18.83 6.81 1.70
N CYS A 63 19.25 8.00 2.13
CA CYS A 63 20.67 8.34 2.33
C CYS A 63 21.12 8.47 3.80
N GLY A 64 20.21 8.32 4.76
CA GLY A 64 20.50 8.43 6.20
C GLY A 64 20.73 9.84 6.73
N SER A 65 20.84 10.86 5.86
CA SER A 65 21.13 12.23 6.29
C SER A 65 19.98 12.84 7.09
N LYS A 66 20.30 13.58 8.16
CA LYS A 66 19.34 14.40 8.91
C LYS A 66 18.72 15.45 7.98
N THR A 67 17.42 15.69 8.10
CA THR A 67 16.68 16.64 7.27
C THR A 67 15.63 17.38 8.09
N PRO A 68 15.32 18.65 7.80
CA PRO A 68 14.31 19.39 8.57
C PRO A 68 12.87 18.99 8.25
N LYS A 69 12.63 18.32 7.11
CA LYS A 69 11.30 17.91 6.64
C LYS A 69 11.37 16.59 5.87
N SER A 70 10.32 15.79 5.97
CA SER A 70 10.16 14.56 5.19
C SER A 70 9.43 14.85 3.86
N TYR A 71 10.00 14.39 2.76
CA TYR A 71 9.44 14.46 1.41
C TYR A 71 9.17 13.05 0.89
N SER A 72 8.12 12.84 0.10
CA SER A 72 7.80 11.54 -0.52
C SER A 72 7.99 10.34 0.44
N GLN A 73 7.36 10.42 1.62
CA GLN A 73 7.36 9.35 2.62
C GLN A 73 8.77 8.96 3.13
N GLY A 74 9.55 9.95 3.59
CA GLY A 74 10.81 9.70 4.30
C GLY A 74 12.09 10.17 3.61
N HIS A 75 12.01 10.90 2.51
CA HIS A 75 13.18 11.39 1.78
C HIS A 75 13.58 12.80 2.20
N CYS A 76 14.88 13.12 2.16
CA CYS A 76 15.33 14.51 2.19
C CYS A 76 15.09 15.18 0.83
N PHE A 77 15.17 16.51 0.77
CA PHE A 77 14.94 17.27 -0.46
C PHE A 77 15.85 16.87 -1.64
N LYS A 78 17.14 16.58 -1.37
CA LYS A 78 18.08 16.11 -2.41
C LYS A 78 17.61 14.80 -3.01
N CYS A 79 17.37 13.78 -2.18
CA CYS A 79 16.91 12.48 -2.65
C CYS A 79 15.54 12.56 -3.34
N PHE A 80 14.62 13.38 -2.83
CA PHE A 80 13.33 13.61 -3.48
C PHE A 80 13.48 14.09 -4.94
N LYS A 81 14.43 14.99 -5.20
CA LYS A 81 14.70 15.49 -6.55
C LYS A 81 15.48 14.51 -7.44
N THR A 82 16.36 13.70 -6.87
CA THR A 82 17.31 12.91 -7.65
C THR A 82 16.97 11.42 -7.75
N LYS A 83 16.24 10.85 -6.80
CA LYS A 83 15.93 9.41 -6.78
C LYS A 83 14.75 9.06 -7.68
N ALA A 84 14.87 7.97 -8.43
CA ALA A 84 13.82 7.42 -9.28
C ALA A 84 12.60 6.98 -8.46
N SER A 85 12.81 6.48 -7.24
CA SER A 85 11.75 6.13 -6.28
C SER A 85 10.85 7.30 -5.86
N CYS A 86 11.30 8.53 -6.10
CA CYS A 86 10.57 9.76 -5.82
C CYS A 86 10.05 10.46 -7.09
N ASP A 87 10.19 9.83 -8.25
CA ASP A 87 9.75 10.42 -9.50
C ASP A 87 8.23 10.38 -9.66
N MET A 88 7.68 11.29 -10.47
CA MET A 88 6.24 11.41 -10.68
C MET A 88 5.63 10.12 -11.27
N CYS A 89 6.38 9.41 -12.13
CA CYS A 89 5.95 8.15 -12.70
C CYS A 89 5.83 7.01 -11.67
N ILE A 90 6.35 7.17 -10.45
CA ILE A 90 6.08 6.22 -9.35
C ILE A 90 4.64 6.37 -8.86
N MET A 91 4.13 7.60 -8.84
CA MET A 91 2.74 7.92 -8.46
C MET A 91 1.77 7.75 -9.63
N LYS A 92 2.26 7.95 -10.86
CA LYS A 92 1.52 7.81 -12.12
C LYS A 92 2.24 6.84 -13.06
N PRO A 93 2.14 5.52 -12.79
CA PRO A 93 2.84 4.46 -13.51
C PRO A 93 2.76 4.56 -15.04
N GLU A 94 1.61 4.96 -15.58
CA GLU A 94 1.34 5.16 -17.00
C GLU A 94 2.24 6.22 -17.65
N THR A 95 2.76 7.17 -16.86
CA THR A 95 3.65 8.25 -17.31
C THR A 95 5.15 7.88 -17.25
N CYS A 96 5.48 6.60 -17.06
CA CYS A 96 6.87 6.15 -17.07
C CYS A 96 7.60 6.59 -18.35
N HIS A 97 8.69 7.33 -18.16
CA HIS A 97 9.48 7.96 -19.22
C HIS A 97 10.80 7.24 -19.49
N TYR A 98 10.97 6.01 -18.99
CA TYR A 98 12.20 5.22 -19.24
C TYR A 98 12.51 5.07 -20.73
N HIS A 99 11.50 4.80 -21.54
CA HIS A 99 11.61 4.68 -23.00
C HIS A 99 12.06 5.96 -23.71
N LEU A 100 12.09 7.11 -23.03
CA LEU A 100 12.60 8.38 -23.53
C LEU A 100 14.07 8.61 -23.14
N GLY A 101 14.70 7.67 -22.43
CA GLY A 101 16.08 7.79 -21.95
C GLY A 101 16.25 8.77 -20.78
N THR A 102 15.16 9.21 -20.14
CA THR A 102 15.19 10.26 -19.09
C THR A 102 15.02 9.72 -17.67
N CYS A 103 15.08 8.40 -17.47
CA CYS A 103 14.98 7.81 -16.14
C CYS A 103 16.12 8.31 -15.24
N ARG A 104 15.81 8.63 -13.98
CA ARG A 104 16.82 9.16 -13.03
C ARG A 104 17.87 8.11 -12.64
N GLU A 105 17.48 6.84 -12.59
CA GLU A 105 18.33 5.72 -12.17
C GLU A 105 17.97 4.49 -13.03
N ASP A 106 18.89 4.07 -13.91
CA ASP A 106 18.66 2.97 -14.86
C ASP A 106 18.45 1.61 -14.16
N SER A 107 19.30 1.31 -13.17
CA SER A 107 19.17 0.08 -12.38
C SER A 107 17.83 0.00 -11.65
N PHE A 108 17.30 1.13 -11.18
CA PHE A 108 15.98 1.19 -10.56
C PHE A 108 14.88 0.76 -11.54
N ALA A 109 14.99 1.15 -12.82
CA ALA A 109 14.00 0.75 -13.81
C ALA A 109 13.98 -0.78 -13.99
N HIS A 110 15.14 -1.41 -14.06
CA HIS A 110 15.25 -2.87 -14.16
C HIS A 110 14.71 -3.58 -12.91
N ASP A 111 15.11 -3.13 -11.72
CA ASP A 111 14.77 -3.77 -10.44
C ASP A 111 13.32 -3.49 -9.98
N VAL A 112 12.68 -2.44 -10.51
CA VAL A 112 11.38 -1.98 -10.03
C VAL A 112 10.36 -1.84 -11.14
N CYS A 113 10.70 -1.19 -12.25
CA CYS A 113 9.75 -0.89 -13.32
C CYS A 113 9.49 -2.10 -14.23
N PHE A 114 10.53 -2.86 -14.58
CA PHE A 114 10.43 -4.02 -15.49
C PHE A 114 10.44 -5.36 -14.77
N GLN A 115 9.77 -5.39 -13.62
CA GLN A 115 9.47 -6.61 -12.88
C GLN A 115 8.01 -7.03 -13.12
N PRO A 116 7.64 -8.31 -12.89
CA PRO A 116 6.24 -8.72 -12.93
C PRO A 116 5.36 -7.88 -11.98
N HIS A 117 4.32 -7.28 -12.53
CA HIS A 117 3.30 -6.54 -11.82
C HIS A 117 1.95 -7.25 -11.91
N ILE A 118 1.10 -6.98 -10.94
CA ILE A 118 -0.26 -7.46 -10.84
C ILE A 118 -1.21 -6.27 -10.90
N VAL A 119 -2.15 -6.33 -11.82
CA VAL A 119 -3.36 -5.51 -11.81
C VAL A 119 -4.41 -6.29 -11.01
N TYR A 120 -5.05 -5.63 -10.05
CA TYR A 120 -6.00 -6.28 -9.14
C TYR A 120 -7.22 -5.41 -8.87
N LEU A 121 -8.32 -6.06 -8.51
CA LEU A 121 -9.48 -5.43 -7.87
C LEU A 121 -9.32 -5.50 -6.36
N ALA A 122 -9.70 -4.44 -5.66
CA ALA A 122 -9.73 -4.44 -4.20
C ALA A 122 -10.97 -3.72 -3.68
N ASN A 123 -11.48 -4.21 -2.56
CA ASN A 123 -12.52 -3.55 -1.78
C ASN A 123 -11.92 -3.15 -0.43
N SER A 124 -11.75 -1.86 -0.18
CA SER A 124 -11.26 -1.34 1.12
C SER A 124 -12.35 -0.56 1.86
N SER A 125 -13.07 0.28 1.11
CA SER A 125 -14.29 0.99 1.49
C SER A 125 -15.26 1.14 0.31
N ALA A 126 -14.74 0.90 -0.89
CA ALA A 126 -15.40 0.85 -2.18
C ALA A 126 -14.49 0.04 -3.11
N LEU A 127 -15.03 -0.42 -4.23
CA LEU A 127 -14.28 -1.06 -5.30
C LEU A 127 -13.23 -0.09 -5.86
N LYS A 128 -12.02 -0.59 -6.09
CA LYS A 128 -10.96 0.08 -6.83
C LYS A 128 -10.16 -0.92 -7.67
N VAL A 129 -9.52 -0.39 -8.70
CA VAL A 129 -8.45 -1.07 -9.43
C VAL A 129 -7.13 -0.57 -8.87
N GLY A 130 -6.17 -1.47 -8.69
CA GLY A 130 -4.85 -1.10 -8.21
C GLY A 130 -3.76 -1.92 -8.88
N ILE A 131 -2.52 -1.42 -8.78
CA ILE A 131 -1.33 -2.15 -9.21
C ILE A 131 -0.35 -2.44 -8.07
N THR A 132 0.36 -3.56 -8.20
CA THR A 132 1.44 -3.92 -7.29
C THR A 132 2.50 -4.74 -8.00
N ARG A 133 3.72 -4.82 -7.46
CA ARG A 133 4.69 -5.85 -7.86
C ARG A 133 4.21 -7.20 -7.34
N LEU A 134 4.51 -8.27 -8.08
CA LEU A 134 4.15 -9.64 -7.69
C LEU A 134 4.66 -9.97 -6.29
N GLY A 135 5.94 -9.70 -6.00
CA GLY A 135 6.56 -9.91 -4.68
C GLY A 135 6.10 -8.98 -3.56
N GLN A 136 5.08 -8.13 -3.79
CA GLN A 136 4.45 -7.30 -2.76
C GLN A 136 3.02 -7.76 -2.43
N MET A 137 2.57 -8.87 -3.01
CA MET A 137 1.32 -9.51 -2.58
C MET A 137 1.57 -10.44 -1.39
N PRO A 138 0.71 -10.46 -0.36
CA PRO A 138 -0.50 -9.65 -0.19
C PRO A 138 -0.24 -8.28 0.47
N THR A 139 0.98 -7.99 0.92
CA THR A 139 1.35 -6.81 1.72
C THR A 139 0.80 -5.48 1.17
N ARG A 140 0.81 -5.27 -0.15
CA ARG A 140 0.30 -4.03 -0.76
C ARG A 140 -1.20 -3.82 -0.57
N TRP A 141 -2.00 -4.89 -0.53
CA TRP A 141 -3.43 -4.83 -0.23
C TRP A 141 -3.66 -4.54 1.25
N LEU A 142 -2.86 -5.18 2.11
CA LEU A 142 -2.90 -5.00 3.55
C LEU A 142 -2.55 -3.56 3.96
N ASP A 143 -1.50 -2.99 3.35
CA ASP A 143 -1.10 -1.58 3.51
C ASP A 143 -2.23 -0.59 3.18
N GLN A 144 -3.15 -0.98 2.30
CA GLN A 144 -4.28 -0.17 1.85
C GLN A 144 -5.57 -0.46 2.62
N GLY A 145 -5.55 -1.42 3.55
CA GLY A 145 -6.72 -1.80 4.34
C GLY A 145 -7.83 -2.50 3.51
N ALA A 146 -7.48 -3.20 2.43
CA ALA A 146 -8.44 -3.95 1.64
C ALA A 146 -9.04 -5.12 2.45
N THR A 147 -10.36 -5.22 2.52
CA THR A 147 -11.08 -6.37 3.09
C THR A 147 -11.22 -7.49 2.06
N GLN A 148 -11.25 -7.16 0.76
CA GLN A 148 -11.16 -8.12 -0.33
C GLN A 148 -10.12 -7.69 -1.37
N ALA A 149 -9.43 -8.65 -1.99
CA ALA A 149 -8.62 -8.41 -3.17
C ALA A 149 -8.66 -9.60 -4.14
N LEU A 150 -8.63 -9.32 -5.44
CA LEU A 150 -8.58 -10.29 -6.52
C LEU A 150 -7.57 -9.83 -7.58
N PRO A 151 -6.43 -10.53 -7.76
CA PRO A 151 -5.60 -10.38 -8.95
C PRO A 151 -6.41 -10.70 -10.21
N ILE A 152 -6.31 -9.86 -11.23
CA ILE A 152 -7.02 -10.05 -12.50
C ILE A 152 -6.07 -10.21 -13.69
N MET A 153 -4.88 -9.60 -13.62
CA MET A 153 -3.86 -9.75 -14.65
C MET A 153 -2.46 -9.70 -14.06
N LYS A 154 -1.55 -10.43 -14.67
CA LYS A 154 -0.10 -10.31 -14.48
C LYS A 154 0.52 -9.72 -15.73
N VAL A 155 1.35 -8.70 -15.55
CA VAL A 155 1.97 -7.96 -16.65
C VAL A 155 3.46 -7.75 -16.41
N GLY A 156 4.21 -7.57 -17.50
CA GLY A 156 5.68 -7.51 -17.43
C GLY A 156 6.29 -6.20 -16.94
N SER A 157 5.52 -5.11 -16.87
CA SER A 157 6.05 -3.83 -16.41
C SER A 157 5.05 -2.97 -15.63
N ARG A 158 5.61 -2.04 -14.87
CA ARG A 158 4.89 -1.03 -14.10
C ARG A 158 4.10 -0.10 -15.03
N ARG A 159 4.69 0.33 -16.15
CA ARG A 159 4.03 1.23 -17.12
C ARG A 159 2.79 0.57 -17.71
N LEU A 160 2.94 -0.68 -18.14
CA LEU A 160 1.84 -1.48 -18.67
C LEU A 160 0.73 -1.65 -17.64
N SER A 161 1.08 -2.00 -16.39
CA SER A 161 0.08 -2.10 -15.32
C SER A 161 -0.66 -0.77 -15.08
N GLY A 162 0.04 0.36 -15.19
CA GLY A 162 -0.53 1.70 -15.05
C GLY A 162 -1.55 2.06 -16.13
N GLN A 163 -1.25 1.73 -17.38
CA GLN A 163 -2.19 1.97 -18.47
C GLN A 163 -3.47 1.16 -18.29
N LEU A 164 -3.34 -0.11 -17.86
CA LEU A 164 -4.48 -0.96 -17.54
C LEU A 164 -5.26 -0.44 -16.33
N GLU A 165 -4.58 0.03 -15.28
CA GLU A 165 -5.20 0.64 -14.09
C GLU A 165 -6.04 1.86 -14.46
N ILE A 166 -5.49 2.79 -15.24
CA ILE A 166 -6.20 3.98 -15.71
C ILE A 166 -7.39 3.59 -16.59
N MET A 167 -7.19 2.64 -17.51
CA MET A 167 -8.24 2.15 -18.40
C MET A 167 -9.42 1.59 -17.60
N PHE A 168 -9.19 0.62 -16.70
CA PHE A 168 -10.27 0.05 -15.87
C PHE A 168 -10.85 1.08 -14.88
N GLY A 169 -10.03 2.01 -14.39
CA GLY A 169 -10.45 3.09 -13.51
C GLY A 169 -11.46 4.06 -14.13
N THR A 170 -11.64 4.06 -15.46
CA THR A 170 -12.70 4.86 -16.10
C THR A 170 -14.12 4.38 -15.77
N GLN A 171 -14.27 3.12 -15.34
CA GLN A 171 -15.56 2.52 -14.97
C GLN A 171 -15.68 2.27 -13.48
N VAL A 172 -14.55 1.99 -12.83
CA VAL A 172 -14.49 1.83 -11.38
C VAL A 172 -14.38 3.21 -10.76
N ALA A 173 -15.48 3.70 -10.16
CA ALA A 173 -15.51 4.99 -9.50
C ALA A 173 -14.50 5.05 -8.33
N ASP A 174 -13.30 5.60 -8.56
CA ASP A 174 -12.32 5.83 -7.50
C ASP A 174 -12.76 7.01 -6.62
N LYS A 175 -13.65 6.71 -5.67
CA LYS A 175 -14.05 7.63 -4.59
C LYS A 175 -13.61 7.05 -3.26
N THR A 176 -12.32 6.75 -3.14
CA THR A 176 -11.75 6.25 -1.89
C THR A 176 -11.57 7.40 -0.88
N ASP A 177 -12.60 7.71 -0.08
CA ASP A 177 -12.43 8.54 1.12
C ASP A 177 -11.76 7.68 2.21
N TRP A 178 -10.49 7.95 2.50
CA TRP A 178 -9.72 7.23 3.52
C TRP A 178 -10.40 7.23 4.90
N ARG A 179 -11.31 8.17 5.19
CA ARG A 179 -12.08 8.16 6.44
C ARG A 179 -13.05 6.99 6.50
N LYS A 180 -13.66 6.60 5.37
CA LYS A 180 -14.57 5.45 5.30
C LYS A 180 -13.86 4.15 5.63
N LEU A 181 -12.60 4.01 5.22
CA LEU A 181 -11.74 2.87 5.55
C LEU A 181 -11.70 2.57 7.06
N LEU A 182 -11.71 3.64 7.87
CA LEU A 182 -11.53 3.60 9.32
C LEU A 182 -12.84 3.71 10.10
N LYS A 183 -13.99 3.70 9.43
CA LYS A 183 -15.32 3.76 10.06
C LYS A 183 -16.02 2.40 10.17
N GLY A 184 -15.44 1.37 9.58
CA GLY A 184 -16.01 0.03 9.59
C GLY A 184 -15.41 -0.87 8.52
N GLU A 185 -16.05 -2.01 8.35
CA GLU A 185 -15.76 -2.94 7.25
C GLU A 185 -16.58 -2.56 6.01
N ALA A 186 -16.00 -2.81 4.83
CA ALA A 186 -16.73 -2.64 3.58
C ALA A 186 -17.61 -3.86 3.33
N ASP A 187 -18.84 -3.63 2.87
CA ASP A 187 -19.73 -4.70 2.45
C ASP A 187 -19.05 -5.56 1.37
N PRO A 188 -19.16 -6.90 1.44
CA PRO A 188 -18.57 -7.77 0.42
C PRO A 188 -19.12 -7.47 -0.97
N ILE A 189 -18.23 -7.49 -1.96
CA ILE A 189 -18.55 -7.30 -3.38
C ILE A 189 -18.15 -8.57 -4.14
N ASP A 190 -18.94 -8.92 -5.17
CA ASP A 190 -18.59 -9.98 -6.13
C ASP A 190 -17.45 -9.51 -7.06
N LEU A 191 -16.22 -9.75 -6.63
CA LEU A 191 -15.03 -9.39 -7.41
C LEU A 191 -14.87 -10.25 -8.68
N ILE A 192 -15.42 -11.47 -8.70
CA ILE A 192 -15.30 -12.37 -9.86
C ILE A 192 -16.18 -11.84 -10.99
N GLY A 193 -17.46 -11.58 -10.71
CA GLY A 193 -18.37 -11.02 -11.71
C GLY A 193 -17.89 -9.67 -12.25
N ILE A 194 -17.33 -8.81 -11.38
CA ILE A 194 -16.74 -7.53 -11.82
C ILE A 194 -15.52 -7.74 -12.71
N ARG A 195 -14.63 -8.69 -12.38
CA ARG A 195 -13.49 -9.04 -13.24
C ARG A 195 -13.98 -9.46 -14.62
N GLU A 196 -14.94 -10.38 -14.68
CA GLU A 196 -15.49 -10.91 -15.94
C GLU A 196 -16.09 -9.79 -16.78
N GLN A 197 -16.93 -8.93 -16.18
CA GLN A 197 -17.48 -7.76 -16.85
C GLN A 197 -16.40 -6.83 -17.41
N LEU A 198 -15.39 -6.47 -16.61
CA LEU A 198 -14.31 -5.59 -17.04
C LEU A 198 -13.47 -6.22 -18.16
N LEU A 199 -13.19 -7.51 -18.10
CA LEU A 199 -12.42 -8.21 -19.13
C LEU A 199 -13.17 -8.26 -20.46
N GLU A 200 -14.47 -8.56 -20.43
CA GLU A 200 -15.32 -8.57 -21.62
C GLU A 200 -15.41 -7.18 -22.26
N GLU A 201 -15.75 -6.17 -21.45
CA GLU A 201 -16.00 -4.82 -21.94
C GLU A 201 -14.73 -4.14 -22.49
N PHE A 202 -13.58 -4.39 -21.86
CA PHE A 202 -12.31 -3.80 -22.28
C PHE A 202 -11.48 -4.69 -23.22
N ALA A 203 -11.97 -5.86 -23.64
CA ALA A 203 -11.21 -6.80 -24.49
C ALA A 203 -10.57 -6.13 -25.73
N PRO A 204 -11.26 -5.26 -26.51
CA PRO A 204 -10.64 -4.58 -27.65
C PRO A 204 -9.49 -3.64 -27.24
N LYS A 205 -9.64 -2.92 -26.12
CA LYS A 205 -8.61 -1.98 -25.63
C LYS A 205 -7.41 -2.71 -25.03
N ILE A 206 -7.64 -3.83 -24.35
CA ILE A 206 -6.58 -4.71 -23.86
C ILE A 206 -5.74 -5.20 -25.03
N GLN A 207 -6.36 -5.59 -26.15
CA GLN A 207 -5.64 -6.04 -27.33
C GLN A 207 -4.77 -4.93 -27.93
N ILE A 208 -5.28 -3.70 -28.05
CA ILE A 208 -4.50 -2.54 -28.52
C ILE A 208 -3.26 -2.31 -27.63
N ILE A 209 -3.44 -2.32 -26.30
CA ILE A 209 -2.33 -2.14 -25.35
C ILE A 209 -1.32 -3.29 -25.47
N ARG A 210 -1.80 -4.53 -25.62
CA ARG A 210 -0.94 -5.70 -25.83
C ARG A 210 -0.07 -5.53 -27.08
N ASP A 211 -0.66 -5.07 -28.18
CA ASP A 211 0.05 -4.86 -29.43
C ASP A 211 1.11 -3.74 -29.32
N GLU A 212 0.78 -2.61 -28.67
CA GLU A 212 1.75 -1.51 -28.41
C GLU A 212 2.99 -2.00 -27.66
N PHE A 213 2.81 -2.82 -26.62
CA PHE A 213 3.91 -3.28 -25.76
C PHE A 213 4.68 -4.46 -26.36
N SER A 214 4.03 -5.29 -27.18
CA SER A 214 4.69 -6.43 -27.85
C SER A 214 5.76 -6.03 -28.87
N GLN A 215 5.71 -4.78 -29.38
CA GLN A 215 6.67 -4.28 -30.37
C GLN A 215 8.06 -4.03 -29.78
N LYS A 216 8.19 -3.96 -28.45
CA LYS A 216 9.46 -3.70 -27.76
C LYS A 216 10.06 -5.00 -27.25
N LEU A 217 11.13 -5.45 -27.91
CA LEU A 217 11.80 -6.72 -27.61
C LEU A 217 12.76 -6.66 -26.41
N GLU A 218 13.07 -5.46 -25.90
CA GLU A 218 14.04 -5.27 -24.81
C GLU A 218 13.57 -5.89 -23.49
N PHE A 219 12.26 -5.84 -23.22
CA PHE A 219 11.66 -6.36 -21.99
C PHE A 219 10.47 -7.27 -22.29
N ASN A 220 10.28 -8.31 -21.48
CA ASN A 220 9.13 -9.18 -21.58
C ASN A 220 7.89 -8.50 -20.98
N GLU A 221 7.23 -7.64 -21.76
CA GLU A 221 6.04 -6.86 -21.35
C GLU A 221 4.72 -7.53 -21.77
N GLY A 222 4.58 -8.83 -21.50
CA GLY A 222 3.35 -9.58 -21.76
C GLY A 222 2.18 -9.22 -20.85
N ILE A 223 0.97 -9.61 -21.26
CA ILE A 223 -0.26 -9.56 -20.46
C ILE A 223 -0.82 -10.98 -20.32
N GLU A 224 -0.86 -11.48 -19.09
CA GLU A 224 -1.46 -12.76 -18.69
C GLU A 224 -2.73 -12.47 -17.88
N VAL A 225 -3.88 -13.02 -18.31
CA VAL A 225 -5.15 -12.91 -17.58
C VAL A 225 -5.21 -14.00 -16.51
N LEU A 226 -5.60 -13.65 -15.29
CA LEU A 226 -5.65 -14.56 -14.14
C LEU A 226 -7.08 -15.04 -13.87
N GLU A 227 -7.62 -15.85 -14.79
CA GLU A 227 -9.03 -16.30 -14.78
C GLU A 227 -9.35 -17.20 -13.58
N ASN A 228 -8.38 -18.00 -13.13
CA ASN A 228 -8.55 -18.99 -12.06
C ASN A 228 -8.19 -18.46 -10.67
N GLU A 229 -7.75 -17.21 -10.54
CA GLU A 229 -7.50 -16.60 -9.22
C GLU A 229 -8.80 -16.46 -8.43
N LYS A 230 -8.72 -16.76 -7.13
CA LYS A 230 -9.82 -16.63 -6.18
C LYS A 230 -9.70 -15.33 -5.38
N PRO A 231 -10.82 -14.71 -4.99
CA PRO A 231 -10.79 -13.56 -4.11
C PRO A 231 -10.22 -13.95 -2.74
N ARG A 232 -9.34 -13.08 -2.23
CA ARG A 232 -8.80 -13.16 -0.87
C ARG A 232 -9.57 -12.20 0.02
N GLN A 233 -9.85 -12.62 1.25
CA GLN A 233 -10.50 -11.84 2.29
C GLN A 233 -9.57 -11.64 3.48
N PHE A 234 -9.58 -10.44 4.05
CA PHE A 234 -8.67 -10.04 5.12
C PHE A 234 -9.45 -9.55 6.33
N ILE A 235 -9.16 -10.14 7.48
CA ILE A 235 -9.73 -9.74 8.78
C ILE A 235 -8.67 -8.93 9.52
N TYR A 236 -8.99 -7.68 9.83
CA TYR A 236 -8.06 -6.78 10.52
C TYR A 236 -8.26 -6.86 12.05
N PRO A 237 -7.19 -6.69 12.85
CA PRO A 237 -7.28 -6.64 14.30
C PRO A 237 -7.87 -5.30 14.73
N VAL A 238 -9.21 -5.17 14.70
CA VAL A 238 -9.94 -3.99 15.15
C VAL A 238 -11.08 -4.42 16.06
N GLU A 239 -11.02 -4.03 17.33
CA GLU A 239 -12.11 -4.26 18.30
C GLU A 239 -13.18 -3.19 18.18
N GLN A 240 -12.78 -1.93 17.97
CA GLN A 240 -13.71 -0.81 17.89
C GLN A 240 -13.30 0.20 16.81
N TYR A 241 -14.22 0.49 15.89
CA TYR A 241 -14.05 1.55 14.90
C TYR A 241 -14.54 2.90 15.48
N PRO A 242 -13.84 4.02 15.18
CA PRO A 242 -14.24 5.34 15.63
C PRO A 242 -15.47 5.85 14.87
N GLU A 243 -16.45 6.41 15.59
CA GLU A 243 -17.60 7.09 14.98
C GLU A 243 -17.15 8.33 14.16
N LYS A 244 -16.18 9.07 14.70
CA LYS A 244 -15.59 10.25 14.08
C LYS A 244 -14.08 10.08 13.91
N VAL A 245 -13.62 10.17 12.67
CA VAL A 245 -12.20 10.03 12.34
C VAL A 245 -11.47 11.35 12.60
N LYS A 246 -10.80 11.44 13.75
CA LYS A 246 -9.87 12.53 14.10
C LYS A 246 -8.44 12.08 13.87
N SER A 247 -7.72 12.73 12.96
CA SER A 247 -6.31 12.38 12.69
C SER A 247 -5.39 13.09 13.66
N HIS A 248 -4.52 12.33 14.33
CA HIS A 248 -3.39 12.86 15.08
C HIS A 248 -2.28 13.36 14.15
N ASN A 249 -1.55 14.37 14.62
CA ASN A 249 -0.48 15.00 13.86
C ASN A 249 0.74 15.31 14.74
N LEU A 250 1.81 14.50 14.63
CA LEU A 250 3.03 14.68 15.43
C LEU A 250 3.77 15.99 15.12
N ASP A 251 3.59 16.55 13.92
CA ASP A 251 4.19 17.85 13.57
C ASP A 251 3.57 19.01 14.39
N LYS A 252 2.34 18.82 14.91
CA LYS A 252 1.61 19.83 15.70
C LYS A 252 1.58 19.48 17.18
N THR A 253 1.43 18.20 17.49
CA THR A 253 1.34 17.67 18.85
C THR A 253 2.34 16.52 18.93
N PRO A 254 3.58 16.77 19.39
CA PRO A 254 4.69 15.82 19.26
C PRO A 254 4.50 14.55 20.08
N ILE A 255 3.57 14.54 21.04
CA ILE A 255 3.23 13.38 21.85
C ILE A 255 1.77 13.01 21.57
N VAL A 256 1.53 11.76 21.25
CA VAL A 256 0.18 11.19 21.07
C VAL A 256 0.08 9.95 21.93
N ARG A 257 -0.91 9.93 22.84
CA ARG A 257 -1.22 8.79 23.71
C ARG A 257 -2.68 8.37 23.53
N GLY A 258 -2.94 7.09 23.69
CA GLY A 258 -4.29 6.55 23.74
C GLY A 258 -4.33 5.03 23.87
N LYS A 259 -5.52 4.51 24.15
CA LYS A 259 -5.79 3.08 24.13
C LYS A 259 -5.96 2.60 22.69
N LEU A 260 -5.20 1.59 22.28
CA LEU A 260 -5.27 1.02 20.94
C LEU A 260 -6.55 0.19 20.78
N HIS A 261 -7.45 0.63 19.91
CA HIS A 261 -8.69 -0.08 19.55
C HIS A 261 -8.54 -0.94 18.29
N GLY A 262 -7.50 -0.73 17.50
CA GLY A 262 -7.23 -1.57 16.35
C GLY A 262 -6.17 -1.06 15.39
N ILE A 263 -5.83 -1.90 14.41
CA ILE A 263 -4.89 -1.57 13.34
C ILE A 263 -5.51 -1.96 12.00
N LYS A 264 -5.56 -1.01 11.06
CA LYS A 264 -6.04 -1.25 9.69
C LYS A 264 -5.29 -0.40 8.68
N GLY A 265 -4.82 -1.02 7.59
CA GLY A 265 -3.96 -0.33 6.62
C GLY A 265 -2.63 0.06 7.25
N GLN A 266 -2.35 1.36 7.26
CA GLN A 266 -1.17 1.95 7.91
C GLN A 266 -1.59 2.85 9.09
N TYR A 267 -2.78 2.62 9.65
CA TYR A 267 -3.34 3.41 10.74
C TYR A 267 -3.38 2.61 12.05
N LEU A 268 -2.91 3.24 13.12
CA LEU A 268 -3.30 2.86 14.48
C LEU A 268 -4.59 3.61 14.82
N ILE A 269 -5.57 2.87 15.33
CA ILE A 269 -6.88 3.38 15.75
C ILE A 269 -6.85 3.41 17.27
N MET A 270 -6.95 4.60 17.86
CA MET A 270 -7.00 4.79 19.31
C MET A 270 -8.33 5.44 19.71
N ASP A 271 -8.68 5.34 20.99
CA ASP A 271 -9.77 6.08 21.61
C ASP A 271 -9.66 7.61 21.41
N THR A 272 -8.44 8.16 21.39
CA THR A 272 -8.20 9.61 21.20
C THR A 272 -8.19 10.07 19.74
N GLY A 273 -8.18 9.14 18.79
CA GLY A 273 -8.10 9.41 17.35
C GLY A 273 -7.29 8.37 16.58
N VAL A 274 -6.99 8.64 15.32
CA VAL A 274 -6.24 7.75 14.43
C VAL A 274 -4.92 8.37 14.01
N ILE A 275 -3.88 7.55 13.81
CA ILE A 275 -2.59 8.02 13.32
C ILE A 275 -2.07 7.15 12.18
N ASN A 276 -1.73 7.76 11.04
CA ASN A 276 -1.12 7.06 9.91
C ASN A 276 0.40 6.96 10.14
N ILE A 277 0.90 5.77 10.46
CA ILE A 277 2.32 5.55 10.76
C ILE A 277 3.20 5.79 9.53
N ARG A 278 2.73 5.40 8.34
CA ARG A 278 3.47 5.62 7.08
C ARG A 278 3.79 7.10 6.82
N LYS A 279 2.94 8.04 7.25
CA LYS A 279 3.22 9.49 7.18
C LYS A 279 4.53 9.86 7.88
N TYR A 280 4.84 9.20 9.00
CA TYR A 280 6.01 9.48 9.84
C TYR A 280 7.22 8.63 9.48
N THR A 281 7.24 8.01 8.30
CA THR A 281 8.45 7.35 7.80
C THR A 281 9.61 8.35 7.76
N GLY A 282 10.74 7.99 8.36
CA GLY A 282 11.93 8.83 8.54
C GLY A 282 11.95 9.66 9.84
N TYR A 283 10.84 9.76 10.58
CA TYR A 283 10.82 10.45 11.87
C TYR A 283 11.48 9.57 12.93
N GLU A 284 12.33 10.13 13.79
CA GLU A 284 12.80 9.41 14.98
C GLU A 284 11.70 9.50 16.05
N LEU A 285 11.16 8.34 16.43
CA LEU A 285 10.08 8.23 17.41
C LEU A 285 10.55 7.50 18.65
N LYS A 286 10.06 7.91 19.82
CA LYS A 286 9.97 7.04 20.98
C LYS A 286 8.58 6.43 21.06
N VAL A 287 8.54 5.15 21.38
CA VAL A 287 7.34 4.33 21.42
C VAL A 287 7.27 3.68 22.78
N HIS A 288 6.19 3.96 23.51
CA HIS A 288 5.87 3.31 24.76
C HIS A 288 4.59 2.49 24.59
N ALA A 289 4.61 1.27 25.13
CA ALA A 289 3.45 0.39 25.19
C ALA A 289 3.36 -0.25 26.58
N GLU A 290 2.17 -0.19 27.18
CA GLU A 290 1.81 -0.80 28.46
C GLU A 290 0.87 -1.99 28.27
#